data_AF-A0A9D5TJW8-F1
#
_entry.id   AF-A0A9D5TJW8-F1
#
_cell.length_a   1.000
_cell.length_b   1.000
_cell.length_c   1.000
_cell.angle_alpha   90.00
_cell.angle_beta   90.00
_cell.angle_gamma   90.00
#
_symmetry.space_group_name_H-M   'P 1'
#
loop_
_entity.id
_entity.type
_entity.pdbx_description
1 polymer ?
#
loop_
_entity_poly.entity_id
_entity_poly.type
_entity_poly.pdbx_seq_one_letter_code
_entity_poly.pdbx_strand_id
1 'polypeptide(L)'
;MKRLITDNPDGNVSTMLNYAYKGDDGNVKLRYGNGEENIDLCEYIAQESTGKSCDLSAEDVMDGACIEGCDCPLAILYIVAVQAAELRERLRKYEDAGIEPPKGGGNE
;
A
#
# COMPACT_ATOMS: atom_id res chain seq x y z
N MET A 1 7.01 2.90 22.99
CA MET A 1 6.31 2.24 21.87
C MET A 1 7.20 1.19 21.20
N LYS A 2 6.65 0.01 20.85
CA LYS A 2 7.31 -0.91 19.91
C LYS A 2 7.11 -0.35 18.50
N ARG A 3 8.20 -0.02 17.79
CA ARG A 3 8.15 0.47 16.40
C ARG A 3 7.50 -0.59 15.51
N LEU A 4 6.45 -0.22 14.80
CA LEU A 4 5.73 -1.07 13.85
C LEU A 4 6.17 -0.78 12.42
N ILE A 5 6.50 0.49 12.11
CA ILE A 5 6.91 0.88 10.78
C ILE A 5 8.41 0.71 10.58
N THR A 6 8.76 -0.12 9.61
CA THR A 6 10.15 -0.46 9.26
C THR A 6 10.29 -0.67 7.76
N ASP A 7 11.43 -0.27 7.22
CA ASP A 7 11.77 -0.51 5.83
C ASP A 7 12.37 -1.90 5.59
N ASN A 8 12.75 -2.58 6.67
CA ASN A 8 13.22 -3.96 6.70
C ASN A 8 12.30 -4.79 7.61
N PRO A 9 11.09 -5.13 7.16
CA PRO A 9 10.20 -5.96 7.96
C PRO A 9 10.77 -7.38 8.12
N ASP A 10 10.62 -7.93 9.33
CA ASP A 10 11.00 -9.31 9.64
C ASP A 10 9.79 -10.07 10.21
N GLY A 11 9.53 -11.25 9.65
CA GLY A 11 8.37 -12.08 9.97
C GLY A 11 7.03 -11.55 9.44
N ASN A 12 6.05 -12.46 9.41
CA ASN A 12 4.78 -12.26 8.70
C ASN A 12 4.00 -11.01 9.13
N VAL A 13 3.94 -10.72 10.44
CA VAL A 13 3.17 -9.57 10.96
C VAL A 13 3.85 -8.25 10.58
N SER A 14 5.18 -8.16 10.71
CA SER A 14 5.90 -6.94 10.32
C SER A 14 5.76 -6.71 8.82
N THR A 15 5.86 -7.76 8.02
CA THR A 15 5.72 -7.67 6.56
C THR A 15 4.32 -7.24 6.16
N MET A 16 3.27 -7.84 6.74
CA MET A 16 1.88 -7.47 6.49
C MET A 16 1.63 -5.98 6.79
N LEU A 17 2.11 -5.47 7.93
CA LEU A 17 1.95 -4.06 8.32
C LEU A 17 2.76 -3.09 7.45
N ASN A 18 3.78 -3.57 6.75
CA ASN A 18 4.67 -2.77 5.91
C ASN A 18 4.60 -3.18 4.42
N TYR A 19 3.50 -3.83 4.01
CA TYR A 19 3.38 -4.48 2.72
C TYR A 19 3.29 -3.48 1.57
N ALA A 20 2.43 -2.48 1.69
CA ALA A 20 2.38 -1.35 0.79
C ALA A 20 3.15 -0.17 1.42
N TYR A 21 4.03 0.45 0.65
CA TYR A 21 4.85 1.54 1.13
C TYR A 21 5.19 2.52 0.01
N LYS A 22 5.54 3.75 0.39
CA LYS A 22 6.01 4.76 -0.57
C LYS A 22 7.48 4.49 -0.92
N GLY A 23 7.76 4.30 -2.20
CA GLY A 23 9.12 4.20 -2.73
C GLY A 23 9.82 5.55 -2.81
N ASP A 24 11.12 5.53 -3.09
CA ASP A 24 11.95 6.73 -3.21
C ASP A 24 11.56 7.60 -4.41
N ASP A 25 10.95 6.99 -5.43
CA ASP A 25 10.36 7.65 -6.59
C ASP A 25 9.00 8.31 -6.29
N GLY A 26 8.49 8.12 -5.08
CA GLY A 26 7.22 8.65 -4.62
C GLY A 26 6.01 7.78 -4.93
N ASN A 27 6.16 6.73 -5.72
CA ASN A 27 5.09 5.80 -6.05
C ASN A 27 4.86 4.80 -4.92
N VAL A 28 3.66 4.22 -4.87
CA VAL A 28 3.38 3.12 -3.95
C VAL A 28 3.97 1.83 -4.54
N LYS A 29 4.73 1.12 -3.72
CA LYS A 29 5.31 -0.19 -4.02
C LYS A 29 4.66 -1.25 -3.14
N LEU A 30 4.55 -2.47 -3.66
CA LEU A 30 4.21 -3.67 -2.90
C LEU A 30 5.49 -4.45 -2.58
N ARG A 31 5.62 -4.93 -1.34
CA ARG A 31 6.81 -5.71 -0.91
C ARG A 31 7.05 -6.93 -1.78
N TYR A 32 5.97 -7.61 -2.18
CA TYR A 32 6.01 -8.67 -3.18
C TYR A 32 4.72 -8.64 -4.00
N GLY A 33 4.76 -9.22 -5.19
CA GLY A 33 3.61 -9.35 -6.08
C GLY A 33 4.04 -10.05 -7.35
N ASN A 34 3.26 -11.03 -7.83
CA ASN A 34 3.58 -11.79 -9.05
C ASN A 34 4.97 -12.44 -9.09
N GLY A 35 5.50 -12.82 -7.92
CA GLY A 35 6.83 -13.42 -7.81
C GLY A 35 7.99 -12.42 -7.85
N GLU A 36 7.70 -11.13 -7.93
CA GLU A 36 8.68 -10.04 -7.85
C GLU A 36 8.64 -9.36 -6.48
N GLU A 37 9.77 -8.78 -6.07
CA GLU A 37 9.88 -7.97 -4.86
C GLU A 37 9.89 -6.48 -5.19
N ASN A 38 9.33 -5.66 -4.29
CA ASN A 38 9.32 -4.19 -4.39
C ASN A 38 8.72 -3.66 -5.71
N ILE A 39 7.67 -4.32 -6.20
CA ILE A 39 7.00 -3.98 -7.46
C ILE A 39 6.19 -2.69 -7.34
N ASP A 40 6.17 -1.88 -8.40
CA ASP A 40 5.30 -0.71 -8.48
C ASP A 40 3.83 -1.12 -8.53
N LEU A 41 2.98 -0.46 -7.72
CA LEU A 41 1.56 -0.80 -7.62
C LEU A 41 0.82 -0.60 -8.95
N CYS A 42 1.12 0.48 -9.68
CA CYS A 42 0.46 0.76 -10.95
C CYS A 42 0.89 -0.26 -12.01
N GLU A 43 2.18 -0.59 -12.06
CA GLU A 43 2.71 -1.64 -12.93
C GLU A 43 2.10 -3.01 -12.61
N TYR A 44 2.04 -3.37 -11.33
CA TYR A 44 1.41 -4.61 -10.87
C TYR A 44 -0.05 -4.71 -11.33
N ILE A 45 -0.82 -3.63 -11.17
CA ILE A 45 -2.22 -3.60 -11.60
C ILE A 45 -2.32 -3.71 -13.13
N ALA A 46 -1.49 -3.00 -13.87
CA ALA A 46 -1.48 -3.05 -15.33
C ALA A 46 -1.25 -4.48 -15.83
N GLN A 47 -0.20 -5.14 -15.32
CA GLN A 47 0.12 -6.53 -15.62
C GLN A 47 -1.03 -7.47 -15.24
N GLU A 48 -1.58 -7.33 -14.04
CA GLU A 48 -2.71 -8.15 -13.60
C GLU A 48 -3.98 -7.89 -14.39
N SER A 49 -4.15 -6.71 -14.96
CA SER A 49 -5.34 -6.36 -15.72
C SER A 49 -5.31 -6.89 -17.17
N THR A 50 -4.14 -7.30 -17.66
CA THR A 50 -3.94 -7.74 -19.04
C THR A 50 -4.89 -8.88 -19.41
N GLY A 51 -5.66 -8.70 -20.48
CA GLY A 51 -6.65 -9.69 -20.95
C GLY A 51 -7.88 -9.85 -20.05
N LYS A 52 -8.05 -9.00 -19.03
CA LYS A 52 -9.29 -8.84 -18.26
C LYS A 52 -10.12 -7.70 -18.86
N SER A 53 -11.34 -7.50 -18.36
CA SER A 53 -12.25 -6.45 -18.88
C SER A 53 -11.76 -5.02 -18.63
N CYS A 54 -10.78 -4.85 -17.73
CA CYS A 54 -10.19 -3.59 -17.35
C CYS A 54 -8.71 -3.53 -17.73
N ASP A 55 -8.36 -3.98 -18.93
CA ASP A 55 -6.99 -3.97 -19.47
C ASP A 55 -6.43 -2.53 -19.50
N LEU A 56 -5.70 -2.17 -18.45
CA LEU A 56 -5.22 -0.82 -18.14
C LEU A 56 -3.70 -0.77 -18.26
N SER A 57 -3.17 0.34 -18.73
CA SER A 57 -1.75 0.66 -18.59
C SER A 57 -1.45 1.21 -17.18
N ALA A 58 -0.17 1.22 -16.79
CA ALA A 58 0.24 1.83 -15.52
C ALA A 58 -0.06 3.34 -15.49
N GLU A 59 -0.02 4.01 -16.65
CA GLU A 59 -0.40 5.42 -16.81
C GLU A 59 -1.90 5.62 -16.54
N ASP A 60 -2.78 4.77 -17.10
CA ASP A 60 -4.22 4.85 -16.84
C ASP A 60 -4.54 4.69 -15.34
N VAL A 61 -3.85 3.76 -14.66
CA VAL A 61 -4.01 3.55 -13.21
C VAL A 61 -3.56 4.79 -12.44
N MET A 62 -2.44 5.40 -12.83
CA MET A 62 -1.90 6.61 -12.22
C MET A 62 -2.83 7.82 -12.41
N ASP A 63 -3.48 7.92 -13.57
CA ASP A 63 -4.47 8.95 -13.89
C ASP A 63 -5.84 8.73 -13.21
N GLY A 64 -5.98 7.66 -12.42
CA GLY A 64 -7.14 7.44 -11.57
C GLY A 64 -8.20 6.53 -12.18
N ALA A 65 -7.88 5.72 -13.20
CA ALA A 65 -8.83 4.75 -13.77
C ALA A 65 -9.39 3.78 -12.71
N CYS A 66 -8.60 3.44 -11.69
CA CYS A 66 -9.03 2.62 -10.55
C CYS A 66 -9.89 3.36 -9.51
N ILE A 67 -10.07 4.68 -9.63
CA ILE A 67 -10.92 5.49 -8.74
C ILE A 67 -12.25 5.81 -9.44
N GLU A 68 -12.19 6.19 -10.72
CA GLU A 68 -13.35 6.75 -11.44
C GLU A 68 -13.97 5.76 -12.44
N GLY A 69 -13.21 4.76 -12.91
CA GLY A 69 -13.58 3.95 -14.07
C GLY A 69 -13.74 2.45 -13.86
N CYS A 70 -13.10 1.86 -12.83
CA CYS A 70 -13.13 0.41 -12.58
C CYS A 70 -13.66 0.09 -11.17
N ASP A 71 -14.74 -0.69 -11.09
CA ASP A 71 -15.19 -1.34 -9.85
C ASP A 71 -14.81 -2.84 -9.89
N CYS A 72 -13.51 -3.08 -9.86
CA CYS A 72 -12.91 -4.40 -9.99
C CYS A 72 -12.01 -4.71 -8.78
N PRO A 73 -11.70 -5.99 -8.48
CA PRO A 73 -10.81 -6.34 -7.37
C PRO A 73 -9.44 -5.65 -7.42
N LEU A 74 -8.94 -5.34 -8.62
CA LEU A 74 -7.70 -4.59 -8.81
C LEU A 74 -7.83 -3.12 -8.39
N ALA A 75 -8.98 -2.49 -8.64
CA ALA A 75 -9.26 -1.14 -8.16
C ALA A 75 -9.39 -1.08 -6.63
N ILE A 76 -10.02 -2.09 -6.03
CA ILE A 76 -10.08 -2.21 -4.56
C ILE A 76 -8.67 -2.36 -3.99
N LEU A 77 -7.83 -3.21 -4.61
CA LEU A 77 -6.43 -3.37 -4.22
C LEU A 77 -5.66 -2.06 -4.32
N TYR A 78 -5.80 -1.33 -5.43
CA TYR A 78 -5.17 -0.01 -5.60
C TYR A 78 -5.50 0.91 -4.42
N ILE A 79 -6.80 1.09 -4.16
CA ILE A 79 -7.29 2.01 -3.13
C ILE A 79 -6.76 1.60 -1.75
N VAL A 80 -6.85 0.32 -1.39
CA VAL A 80 -6.40 -0.17 -0.08
C VAL A 80 -4.88 -0.07 0.06
N ALA A 81 -4.12 -0.38 -1.00
CA ALA A 81 -2.67 -0.30 -0.97
C ALA A 81 -2.17 1.15 -0.83
N VAL A 82 -2.77 2.09 -1.58
CA VAL A 82 -2.47 3.52 -1.43
C VAL A 82 -2.80 4.02 -0.03
N GLN A 83 -3.98 3.69 0.49
CA GLN A 83 -4.36 4.05 1.86
C GLN A 83 -3.41 3.45 2.91
N ALA A 84 -3.01 2.19 2.74
CA ALA A 84 -2.08 1.53 3.64
C ALA A 84 -0.70 2.20 3.63
N ALA A 85 -0.17 2.54 2.45
CA ALA A 85 1.09 3.28 2.33
C ALA A 85 1.02 4.67 2.99
N GLU A 86 -0.08 5.40 2.79
CA GLU A 86 -0.32 6.72 3.41
C GLU A 86 -0.43 6.62 4.94
N LEU A 87 -1.21 5.66 5.45
CA LEU A 87 -1.34 5.43 6.89
C LEU A 87 -0.02 5.00 7.52
N ARG A 88 0.76 4.17 6.82
CA ARG A 88 2.12 3.77 7.22
C ARG A 88 3.03 4.98 7.40
N GLU A 89 3.08 5.89 6.44
CA GLU A 89 3.92 7.08 6.53
C GLU A 89 3.45 8.08 7.59
N ARG A 90 2.14 8.17 7.83
CA ARG A 90 1.60 8.94 8.96
C ARG A 90 1.98 8.32 10.29
N LEU A 91 1.86 6.99 10.43
CA LEU A 91 2.24 6.28 11.65
C LEU A 91 3.74 6.42 11.91
N ARG A 92 4.59 6.33 10.88
CA ARG A 92 6.03 6.60 10.99
C ARG A 92 6.31 7.95 11.65
N LYS A 93 5.61 9.02 11.23
CA LYS A 93 5.79 10.36 11.81
C LYS A 93 5.44 10.39 13.30
N TYR A 94 4.38 9.70 13.71
CA TYR A 94 4.03 9.59 15.13
C TYR A 94 5.07 8.78 15.92
N GLU A 95 5.51 7.64 15.38
CA GLU A 95 6.56 6.81 15.97
C GLU A 95 7.87 7.56 16.14
N ASP A 96 8.32 8.28 15.11
CA ASP A 96 9.54 9.08 15.13
C ASP A 96 9.43 10.27 16.11
N ALA A 97 8.23 10.82 16.30
CA ALA A 97 7.95 11.84 17.31
C ALA A 97 7.79 11.26 18.74
N GLY A 98 7.84 9.94 18.91
CA GLY A 98 7.61 9.27 20.20
C GLY A 98 6.16 9.38 20.70
N ILE A 99 5.22 9.69 19.82
CA ILE A 99 3.79 9.82 20.15
C ILE A 99 3.16 8.43 20.14
N GLU A 100 2.63 8.01 21.28
CA GLU A 100 1.87 6.78 21.39
C GLU A 100 0.39 7.05 21.06
N PRO A 101 -0.31 6.14 20.38
CA PRO A 101 -1.76 6.23 20.30
C PRO A 101 -2.33 6.28 21.73
N PRO A 102 -3.38 7.08 21.98
CA PRO A 102 -3.97 7.16 23.31
C PRO A 102 -4.30 5.75 23.78
N LYS A 103 -3.91 5.41 25.01
CA LYS A 103 -4.33 4.16 25.65
C LYS A 103 -5.85 4.14 25.60
N GLY A 104 -6.41 3.25 24.80
CA GLY A 104 -7.86 3.19 24.59
C GLY A 104 -8.56 3.13 25.94
N GLY A 105 -9.32 4.18 26.27
CA GLY A 105 -10.38 4.09 27.25
C GLY A 105 -11.48 3.26 26.62
N GLY A 106 -11.36 1.93 26.71
CA GLY A 106 -12.43 1.02 26.37
C GLY A 106 -13.60 1.27 27.31
N ASN A 107 -14.54 2.11 26.90
CA ASN A 107 -15.91 2.07 27.36
C ASN A 107 -16.73 1.53 26.19
N GLU A 108 -16.77 0.20 26.09
CA GLU A 108 -17.94 -0.52 25.56
C GLU A 108 -18.67 -1.14 26.76
#